data_AF-A0A7U5JTR2-F1
#
_entry.id   AF-A0A7U5JTR2-F1
#
_cell.length_a   1.000
_cell.length_b   1.000
_cell.length_c   1.000
_cell.angle_alpha   90.00
_cell.angle_beta   90.00
_cell.angle_gamma   90.00
#
_symmetry.space_group_name_H-M   'P 1'
#
loop_
_entity.id
_entity.type
_entity.pdbx_description
1 polymer ?
#
loop_
_entity_poly.entity_id
_entity_poly.type
_entity_poly.pdbx_seq_one_letter_code
_entity_poly.pdbx_strand_id
1 'polypeptide(L)'
;MIFLERRERRDDGTFGDFQNVFKGMTPEEKVKALEDMNKALMLTVTDMYEENMDLQEMNRNVMMVITDLYEKVYAEEGVTE
;
A
#
# COMPACT_ATOMS: atom_id res chain seq x y z
N MET A 1 -13.45 22.58 17.75
CA MET A 1 -13.76 21.19 18.13
C MET A 1 -13.45 20.32 16.93
N ILE A 2 -12.56 19.33 17.06
CA ILE A 2 -12.21 18.43 15.94
C ILE A 2 -13.32 17.37 15.83
N PHE A 3 -13.89 17.23 14.63
CA PHE A 3 -14.86 16.19 14.29
C PHE A 3 -14.19 15.22 13.32
N LEU A 4 -14.17 13.93 13.68
CA LEU A 4 -13.68 12.87 12.82
C LEU A 4 -14.84 11.90 12.59
N GLU A 5 -15.12 11.66 11.31
CA GLU A 5 -16.13 10.72 10.87
C GLU A 5 -15.49 9.61 10.07
N ARG A 6 -15.98 8.37 10.25
CA ARG A 6 -15.58 7.22 9.44
C ARG A 6 -16.81 6.46 8.98
N ARG A 7 -16.70 5.76 7.86
CA ARG A 7 -17.73 4.78 7.47
C ARG A 7 -17.47 3.47 8.20
N GLU A 8 -18.52 2.89 8.78
CA GLU A 8 -18.46 1.55 9.36
C GLU A 8 -18.14 0.53 8.27
N ARG A 9 -17.19 -0.38 8.52
CA ARG A 9 -16.92 -1.49 7.61
C ARG A 9 -17.74 -2.69 8.07
N ARG A 10 -18.56 -3.23 7.18
CA ARG A 10 -19.44 -4.36 7.46
C ARG A 10 -18.74 -5.69 7.12
N ASP A 11 -19.26 -6.78 7.68
CA ASP A 11 -18.72 -8.13 7.48
C ASP A 11 -18.77 -8.59 6.01
N ASP A 12 -19.69 -8.03 5.22
CA ASP A 12 -19.80 -8.27 3.77
C ASP A 12 -18.79 -7.46 2.93
N GLY A 13 -17.90 -6.69 3.59
CA GLY A 13 -16.90 -5.85 2.94
C GLY A 13 -17.44 -4.51 2.41
N THR A 14 -18.74 -4.25 2.54
CA THR A 14 -19.34 -2.96 2.15
C THR A 14 -19.15 -1.90 3.24
N PHE A 15 -19.39 -0.64 2.87
CA PHE A 15 -19.33 0.48 3.79
C PHE A 15 -20.74 0.89 4.24
N GLY A 16 -20.94 0.97 5.55
CA GLY A 16 -22.14 1.52 6.18
C GLY A 16 -22.16 3.05 6.21
N ASP A 17 -22.95 3.58 7.13
CA ASP A 17 -23.14 5.02 7.32
C ASP A 17 -21.93 5.67 8.01
N PHE A 18 -21.88 7.00 7.96
CA PHE A 18 -20.88 7.78 8.69
C PHE A 18 -21.15 7.72 10.19
N GLN A 19 -20.10 7.45 10.95
CA GLN A 19 -20.10 7.44 12.41
C GLN A 19 -19.04 8.40 12.94
N ASN A 20 -19.42 9.20 13.94
CA ASN A 20 -18.48 10.06 14.65
C ASN A 20 -17.57 9.20 15.54
N VAL A 21 -16.28 9.23 15.23
CA VAL A 21 -15.23 8.43 15.88
C VAL A 21 -15.02 8.82 17.34
N PHE A 22 -15.27 10.09 17.67
CA PHE A 22 -15.00 10.67 18.99
C PHE A 22 -16.24 10.82 19.86
N LYS A 23 -17.38 10.25 19.45
CA LYS A 23 -18.64 10.35 20.19
C LYS A 23 -18.50 9.72 21.58
N GLY A 24 -18.74 10.50 22.62
CA GLY A 24 -18.68 10.04 24.01
C GLY A 24 -17.29 10.02 24.65
N MET A 25 -16.24 10.45 23.93
CA MET A 25 -14.87 10.46 24.44
C MET A 25 -14.49 11.78 25.13
N THR A 26 -13.63 11.71 26.15
CA THR A 26 -12.97 12.89 26.74
C THR A 26 -11.89 13.46 25.80
N PRO A 27 -11.41 14.69 26.01
CA PRO A 27 -10.30 15.24 25.22
C PRO A 27 -9.04 14.36 25.25
N GLU A 28 -8.66 13.81 26.40
CA GLU A 28 -7.47 12.97 26.58
C GLU A 28 -7.62 11.64 25.82
N GLU A 29 -8.81 11.04 25.85
CA GLU A 29 -9.13 9.83 25.10
C GLU A 29 -9.04 10.06 23.59
N LYS A 30 -9.49 11.23 23.10
CA LYS A 30 -9.39 11.60 21.68
C LYS A 30 -7.94 11.74 21.24
N VAL A 31 -7.10 12.37 22.07
CA VAL A 31 -5.66 12.52 21.77
C VAL A 31 -5.01 11.14 21.68
N LYS A 32 -5.24 10.27 22.67
CA LYS A 32 -4.70 8.92 22.65
C LYS A 32 -5.18 8.12 21.43
N ALA A 33 -6.47 8.19 21.09
CA ALA A 33 -7.01 7.53 19.91
C ALA A 33 -6.35 8.04 18.61
N LEU A 34 -6.10 9.35 18.51
CA LEU A 34 -5.39 9.94 17.37
C LEU A 34 -3.92 9.48 17.31
N GLU A 35 -3.23 9.39 18.44
CA GLU A 35 -1.86 8.89 18.51
C GLU A 35 -1.75 7.43 18.08
N ASP A 36 -2.67 6.58 18.58
CA ASP A 36 -2.74 5.17 18.22
C ASP A 36 -3.06 4.99 16.72
N MET A 37 -4.01 5.76 16.18
CA MET A 37 -4.32 5.77 14.76
C MET A 37 -3.11 6.22 13.93
N ASN A 38 -2.43 7.28 14.32
CA ASN A 38 -1.27 7.78 13.60
C ASN A 38 -0.14 6.73 13.57
N LYS A 39 0.11 6.05 14.70
CA LYS A 39 1.09 4.95 14.76
C LYS A 39 0.71 3.80 13.84
N ALA A 40 -0.57 3.39 13.82
CA ALA A 40 -1.05 2.34 12.93
C ALA A 40 -0.92 2.73 11.45
N LEU A 41 -1.23 3.99 11.11
CA LEU A 41 -1.03 4.52 9.77
C LEU A 41 0.44 4.49 9.37
N MET A 42 1.35 4.93 10.25
CA MET A 42 2.79 4.89 9.98
C MET A 42 3.28 3.48 9.68
N LEU A 43 2.89 2.49 10.50
CA LEU A 43 3.25 1.09 10.26
C LEU A 43 2.73 0.60 8.91
N THR A 44 1.46 0.88 8.61
CA THR A 44 0.85 0.49 7.32
C THR A 44 1.58 1.11 6.13
N VAL A 45 1.98 2.39 6.23
CA VAL A 45 2.74 3.07 5.17
C VAL A 45 4.13 2.46 5.01
N THR A 46 4.79 2.08 6.11
CA THR A 46 6.07 1.37 6.07
C THR A 46 5.94 0.03 5.37
N ASP A 47 4.95 -0.79 5.73
CA ASP A 47 4.70 -2.09 5.09
C ASP A 47 4.46 -1.92 3.58
N MET A 48 3.61 -0.96 3.19
CA MET A 48 3.37 -0.64 1.77
C MET A 48 4.63 -0.17 1.04
N TYR A 49 5.54 0.51 1.73
CA TYR A 49 6.80 0.95 1.14
C TYR A 49 7.74 -0.23 0.91
N GLU A 50 7.82 -1.15 1.85
CA GLU A 50 8.60 -2.40 1.72
C GLU A 50 8.09 -3.25 0.57
N GLU A 51 6.78 -3.50 0.49
CA GLU A 51 6.18 -4.23 -0.64
C GLU A 51 6.48 -3.57 -1.99
N ASN A 52 6.48 -2.24 -2.06
CA ASN A 52 6.84 -1.52 -3.28
C ASN A 52 8.31 -1.70 -3.67
N MET A 53 9.23 -1.80 -2.70
CA MET A 53 10.64 -2.07 -2.99
C MET A 53 10.81 -3.47 -3.60
N ASP A 54 10.13 -4.47 -3.06
CA ASP A 54 10.14 -5.84 -3.58
C ASP A 54 9.58 -5.89 -5.00
N LEU A 55 8.47 -5.21 -5.27
CA LEU A 55 7.90 -5.09 -6.61
C LEU A 55 8.85 -4.40 -7.60
N GLN A 56 9.57 -3.36 -7.16
CA GLN A 56 10.58 -2.70 -7.99
C GLN A 56 11.76 -3.62 -8.31
N GLU A 57 12.20 -4.44 -7.34
CA GLU A 57 13.24 -5.43 -7.57
C GLU A 57 12.80 -6.50 -8.56
N MET A 58 11.59 -7.05 -8.40
CA MET A 58 11.00 -7.98 -9.36
C MET A 58 10.95 -7.40 -10.76
N ASN A 59 10.50 -6.14 -10.90
CA ASN A 59 10.45 -5.47 -12.19
C ASN A 59 11.84 -5.33 -12.84
N ARG A 60 12.89 -5.02 -12.06
CA ARG A 60 14.27 -5.00 -12.57
C ARG A 60 14.72 -6.37 -13.04
N ASN A 61 14.45 -7.42 -12.28
CA ASN A 61 14.82 -8.79 -12.63
C ASN A 61 14.11 -9.25 -13.91
N VAL A 62 12.82 -8.96 -14.06
CA VAL A 62 12.06 -9.24 -15.28
C VAL A 62 12.66 -8.48 -16.47
N MET A 63 13.03 -7.21 -16.30
CA MET A 63 13.66 -6.43 -17.38
C MET A 63 14.98 -7.04 -17.83
N MET A 64 15.83 -7.50 -16.91
CA MET A 64 17.09 -8.18 -17.27
C MET A 64 16.82 -9.46 -18.08
N VAL A 65 15.87 -10.29 -17.66
CA VAL A 65 15.51 -11.51 -18.41
C VAL A 65 14.99 -11.18 -19.81
N ILE A 66 14.17 -10.13 -19.95
CA ILE A 66 13.68 -9.67 -21.25
C ILE A 66 14.85 -9.24 -22.14
N THR A 67 15.80 -8.47 -21.61
CA THR A 67 17.00 -8.05 -22.35
C THR A 67 17.83 -9.25 -22.78
N ASP A 68 18.10 -10.21 -21.89
CA ASP A 68 18.86 -11.42 -22.21
C ASP A 68 18.18 -12.25 -23.31
N LEU A 69 16.84 -12.36 -23.27
CA LEU A 69 16.07 -13.05 -24.31
C LEU A 69 16.13 -12.31 -25.64
N TYR A 70 16.00 -10.98 -25.61
CA TYR A 70 16.10 -10.14 -26.81
C TYR A 70 17.48 -10.30 -27.46
N GLU A 71 18.57 -10.23 -26.69
CA GLU A 71 19.93 -10.43 -27.19
C GLU A 71 20.14 -11.81 -27.80
N LYS A 72 19.61 -12.88 -27.18
CA LYS A 72 19.69 -14.24 -27.73
C LYS A 72 18.96 -14.38 -29.06
N VAL A 73 17.72 -13.89 -29.14
CA VAL A 73 16.93 -13.93 -30.39
C VAL A 73 17.65 -13.16 -31.49
N TYR A 74 18.14 -11.96 -31.21
CA TYR A 74 18.89 -11.18 -32.20
C TYR A 74 20.23 -11.82 -32.59
N ALA A 75 20.93 -12.46 -31.65
CA ALA A 75 22.15 -13.19 -31.96
C ALA A 75 21.88 -14.43 -32.82
N GLU A 76 20.74 -15.11 -32.65
CA GLU A 76 20.34 -16.26 -33.46
C GLU A 76 19.83 -15.83 -34.86
N GLU A 77 19.10 -14.72 -34.95
CA GLU A 77 18.64 -14.14 -36.23
C GLU A 77 19.77 -13.45 -37.01
N GLY A 78 20.82 -12.96 -36.32
CA GLY A 78 21.98 -12.31 -36.92
C GLY A 78 23.03 -13.25 -37.55
N VAL A 79 22.80 -14.58 -37.55
CA VAL A 79 23.68 -15.58 -38.22
C VAL A 79 23.21 -15.90 -39.64
N THR A 80 22.15 -15.23 -40.14
CA THR A 80 21.74 -15.34 -41.55
C THR A 80 22.16 -14.12 -42.36
N GLU A 81 23.45 -13.98 -42.66
CA GLU A 81 23.97 -13.31 -43.88
C GLU A 81 25.15 -14.08 -44.46
#